data_AF-A0A821U5F2-F1
#
_entry.id   AF-A0A821U5F2-F1
#
_cell.length_a   1.000
_cell.length_b   1.000
_cell.length_c   1.000
_cell.angle_alpha   90.00
_cell.angle_beta   90.00
_cell.angle_gamma   90.00
#
_symmetry.space_group_name_H-M   'P 1'
#
loop_
_entity.id
_entity.type
_entity.pdbx_description
1 polymer ?
#
loop_
_entity_poly.entity_id
_entity_poly.type
_entity_poly.pdbx_seq_one_letter_code
_entity_poly.pdbx_strand_id
1 'polypeptide(L)'
;LASFNDIQTLLKHPQLKLIQPGDTRWLSYSRSINAVIRCCESLMITLEHIVNERCEESPSALDLLSILQDQSTTFILHSLEPILEALSILLKSI
;
A
#
# COMPACT_ATOMS: atom_id res chain seq x y z
N LEU A 1 32.12 -18.87 -4.59
CA LEU A 1 31.07 -17.85 -4.45
C LEU A 1 31.52 -16.93 -3.32
N ALA A 2 31.82 -15.67 -3.63
CA ALA A 2 32.25 -14.71 -2.62
C ALA A 2 31.15 -14.57 -1.56
N SER A 3 31.51 -14.65 -0.28
CA SER A 3 30.56 -14.53 0.81
C SER A 3 30.00 -13.10 0.83
N PHE A 4 28.81 -12.92 1.39
CA PHE A 4 28.17 -11.61 1.54
C PHE A 4 29.10 -10.55 2.17
N ASN A 5 29.98 -10.98 3.08
CA ASN A 5 30.99 -10.12 3.69
C ASN A 5 32.03 -9.60 2.67
N ASP A 6 32.40 -10.40 1.68
CA ASP A 6 33.40 -10.03 0.67
C ASP A 6 32.88 -8.89 -0.22
N ILE A 7 31.58 -8.91 -0.52
CA ILE A 7 30.88 -7.88 -1.31
C ILE A 7 30.79 -6.57 -0.53
N GLN A 8 30.48 -6.64 0.78
CA GLN A 8 30.43 -5.45 1.65
C GLN A 8 31.80 -4.80 1.82
N THR A 9 32.86 -5.60 1.84
CA THR A 9 34.24 -5.12 1.96
C THR A 9 34.71 -4.42 0.67
N LEU A 10 34.25 -4.91 -0.49
CA LEU A 10 34.60 -4.38 -1.81
C LEU A 10 34.07 -2.96 -2.06
N LEU A 11 32.95 -2.60 -1.43
CA LEU A 11 32.23 -1.34 -1.68
C LEU A 11 32.64 -0.17 -0.76
N LYS A 12 33.61 -0.37 0.15
CA LYS A 12 34.25 0.67 0.99
C LYS A 12 33.33 1.85 1.37
N HIS A 13 32.19 1.65 2.06
CA HIS A 13 31.48 2.63 2.94
C HIS A 13 30.03 2.19 3.28
N PRO A 14 29.46 2.76 4.36
CA PRO A 14 29.20 2.12 5.65
C PRO A 14 27.84 1.40 5.68
N GLN A 15 27.57 0.69 6.78
CA GLN A 15 26.28 0.12 7.14
C GLN A 15 25.08 0.90 6.56
N LEU A 16 24.54 0.41 5.44
CA LEU A 16 23.14 0.66 5.10
C LEU A 16 22.37 0.03 6.26
N LYS A 17 22.09 0.83 7.29
CA LYS A 17 21.03 0.54 8.25
C LYS A 17 19.76 0.57 7.43
N LEU A 18 19.47 -0.53 6.76
CA LEU A 18 18.11 -0.88 6.38
C LEU A 18 17.38 -0.85 7.71
N ILE A 19 16.66 0.25 7.97
CA ILE A 19 15.70 0.34 9.06
C ILE A 19 14.79 -0.86 8.80
N GLN A 20 14.90 -1.93 9.59
CA GLN A 20 14.07 -3.12 9.40
C GLN A 20 12.62 -2.64 9.49
N PRO A 21 11.90 -2.54 8.35
CA PRO A 21 10.51 -2.20 8.41
C PRO A 21 9.86 -3.51 8.84
N GLY A 22 9.63 -3.66 10.15
CA GLY A 22 9.17 -4.91 10.73
C GLY A 22 7.99 -5.48 9.95
N ASP A 23 7.97 -6.81 9.79
CA ASP A 23 7.01 -7.58 9.00
C ASP A 23 5.54 -7.16 9.19
N THR A 24 5.23 -6.62 10.37
CA THR A 24 3.94 -6.04 10.73
C THR A 24 3.50 -4.91 9.81
N ARG A 25 4.43 -4.06 9.31
CA ARG A 25 4.13 -2.89 8.48
C ARG A 25 3.62 -3.31 7.09
N TRP A 26 4.34 -4.19 6.40
CA TRP A 26 3.99 -4.64 5.05
C TRP A 26 2.74 -5.50 5.05
N LEU A 27 2.60 -6.39 6.05
CA LEU A 27 1.40 -7.18 6.23
C LEU A 27 0.18 -6.29 6.56
N SER A 28 0.36 -5.24 7.36
CA SER A 28 -0.70 -4.28 7.66
C SER A 28 -1.13 -3.51 6.40
N TYR A 29 -0.19 -3.08 5.56
CA TYR A 29 -0.53 -2.43 4.29
C TYR A 29 -1.24 -3.39 3.31
N SER A 30 -0.75 -4.62 3.15
CA SER A 30 -1.42 -5.63 2.32
C SER A 30 -2.86 -5.86 2.78
N ARG A 31 -3.09 -6.04 4.10
CA ARG A 31 -4.44 -6.18 4.66
C ARG A 31 -5.32 -4.94 4.43
N SER A 32 -4.75 -3.75 4.55
CA SER A 32 -5.48 -2.50 4.35
C SER A 32 -5.91 -2.32 2.89
N ILE A 33 -5.01 -2.58 1.94
CA ILE A 33 -5.35 -2.55 0.50
C ILE A 33 -6.40 -3.61 0.18
N ASN A 34 -6.25 -4.82 0.70
CA ASN A 34 -7.24 -5.89 0.53
C ASN A 34 -8.63 -5.49 1.06
N ALA A 35 -8.69 -4.81 2.21
CA ALA A 35 -9.95 -4.31 2.75
C ALA A 35 -10.57 -3.24 1.85
N VAL A 36 -9.77 -2.29 1.34
CA VAL A 36 -10.24 -1.26 0.40
C VAL A 36 -10.76 -1.89 -0.89
N ILE A 37 -10.05 -2.85 -1.47
CA ILE A 37 -10.48 -3.55 -2.69
C ILE A 37 -11.82 -4.25 -2.47
N ARG A 38 -11.94 -5.04 -1.38
CA ARG A 38 -13.16 -5.81 -1.07
C ARG A 38 -14.36 -4.93 -0.78
N CYS A 39 -14.14 -3.74 -0.22
CA CYS A 39 -15.19 -2.81 0.15
C CYS A 39 -15.35 -1.66 -0.86
N CYS A 40 -14.64 -1.66 -1.98
CA CYS A 40 -14.55 -0.51 -2.89
C CYS A 40 -15.93 -0.06 -3.38
N GLU A 41 -16.75 -1.00 -3.85
CA GLU A 41 -18.11 -0.73 -4.30
C GLU A 41 -19.00 -0.13 -3.19
N SER A 42 -18.96 -0.73 -1.99
CA SER A 42 -19.72 -0.20 -0.84
C SER A 42 -19.23 1.17 -0.40
N LEU A 43 -17.92 1.43 -0.46
CA LEU A 43 -17.34 2.75 -0.18
C LEU A 43 -17.81 3.78 -1.19
N MET A 44 -17.80 3.45 -2.49
CA MET A 44 -18.29 4.35 -3.54
C MET A 44 -19.77 4.70 -3.35
N ILE A 45 -20.64 3.72 -3.11
CA ILE A 45 -22.07 3.95 -2.84
C ILE A 45 -22.27 4.85 -1.62
N THR A 46 -21.52 4.61 -0.54
CA THR A 46 -21.62 5.40 0.69
C THR A 46 -21.15 6.83 0.46
N LEU A 47 -20.04 7.02 -0.25
CA LEU A 47 -19.51 8.34 -0.57
C LEU A 47 -20.44 9.11 -1.52
N GLU A 48 -21.03 8.45 -2.52
CA GLU A 48 -22.06 9.04 -3.38
C GLU A 48 -23.27 9.52 -2.58
N HIS A 49 -23.73 8.72 -1.62
CA HIS A 49 -24.82 9.11 -0.74
C HIS A 49 -24.47 10.35 0.10
N ILE A 50 -23.27 10.37 0.72
CA ILE A 50 -22.79 11.51 1.52
C ILE A 50 -22.69 12.78 0.67
N VAL A 51 -22.13 12.67 -0.54
CA VAL A 51 -22.00 13.80 -1.47
C VAL A 51 -23.38 14.30 -1.89
N ASN A 52 -24.32 13.41 -2.21
CA ASN A 52 -25.66 13.80 -2.64
C ASN A 52 -26.50 14.45 -1.52
N GLU A 53 -26.33 14.02 -0.26
CA GLU A 53 -27.08 14.58 0.86
C GLU A 53 -26.45 15.85 1.46
N ARG A 54 -25.11 15.98 1.40
CA ARG A 54 -24.35 16.99 2.15
C ARG A 54 -23.15 17.56 1.38
N CYS A 55 -23.31 17.76 0.07
CA CYS A 55 -22.22 18.14 -0.85
C CYS A 55 -21.31 19.28 -0.33
N GLU A 56 -21.90 20.33 0.27
CA GLU A 56 -21.12 21.49 0.77
C GLU A 56 -20.46 21.24 2.14
N GLU A 57 -20.88 20.24 2.90
CA GLU A 57 -20.37 19.96 4.25
C GLU A 57 -19.24 18.91 4.26
N SER A 58 -18.98 18.24 3.13
CA SER A 58 -18.07 17.09 3.09
C SER A 58 -17.19 17.02 1.84
N PRO A 59 -16.31 18.02 1.61
CA PRO A 59 -15.40 18.04 0.45
C PRO A 59 -14.49 16.80 0.39
N SER A 60 -14.07 16.27 1.54
CA SER A 60 -13.28 15.05 1.61
C SER A 60 -13.99 13.82 1.04
N ALA A 61 -15.33 13.76 1.13
CA ALA A 61 -16.09 12.65 0.56
C ALA A 61 -16.12 12.72 -0.97
N LEU A 62 -16.23 13.93 -1.52
CA LEU A 62 -16.15 14.18 -2.97
C LEU A 62 -14.76 13.82 -3.51
N ASP A 63 -13.70 14.25 -2.82
CA ASP A 63 -12.33 13.94 -3.21
C ASP A 63 -12.08 12.42 -3.20
N LEU A 64 -12.47 11.74 -2.11
CA LEU A 64 -12.32 10.28 -2.00
C LEU A 64 -13.14 9.54 -3.06
N LEU A 65 -14.36 9.99 -3.36
CA LEU A 65 -15.17 9.42 -4.42
C LEU A 65 -14.49 9.55 -5.78
N SER A 66 -13.95 10.74 -6.08
CA SER A 66 -13.23 10.99 -7.34
C SER A 66 -11.99 10.10 -7.49
N ILE A 67 -11.26 9.87 -6.39
CA ILE A 67 -10.09 9.00 -6.35
C ILE A 67 -10.47 7.54 -6.62
N LEU A 68 -11.57 7.05 -6.03
CA LEU A 68 -12.02 5.67 -6.20
C LEU A 68 -12.68 5.42 -7.57
N GLN A 69 -13.29 6.45 -8.17
CA GLN A 69 -13.84 6.38 -9.54
C GLN A 69 -12.75 6.39 -10.63
N ASP A 70 -11.53 6.87 -10.31
CA ASP A 70 -10.41 6.80 -11.24
C ASP A 70 -9.96 5.36 -11.48
N GLN A 71 -9.96 4.96 -12.75
CA GLN A 71 -9.52 3.65 -13.20
C GLN A 71 -8.04 3.40 -12.84
N SER A 72 -7.22 4.45 -12.84
CA SER A 72 -5.80 4.34 -12.49
C SER A 72 -5.62 3.94 -11.03
N THR A 73 -6.38 4.55 -10.11
CA THR A 73 -6.40 4.18 -8.69
C THR A 73 -6.80 2.72 -8.49
N THR A 74 -7.89 2.27 -9.14
CA THR A 74 -8.35 0.88 -9.04
C THR A 74 -7.27 -0.09 -9.52
N PHE A 75 -6.65 0.21 -10.66
CA PHE A 75 -5.54 -0.59 -11.19
C PHE A 75 -4.34 -0.64 -10.23
N ILE A 76 -3.96 0.49 -9.63
CA ILE A 76 -2.86 0.58 -8.68
C ILE A 76 -3.16 -0.25 -7.43
N LEU A 77 -4.37 -0.15 -6.87
CA LEU A 77 -4.78 -0.92 -5.68
C LEU A 77 -4.67 -2.42 -5.94
N HIS A 78 -5.22 -2.91 -7.06
CA HIS A 78 -5.12 -4.31 -7.44
C HIS A 78 -3.69 -4.78 -7.76
N SER A 79 -2.84 -3.89 -8.28
CA SER A 79 -1.44 -4.21 -8.57
C SER A 79 -0.57 -4.23 -7.32
N LEU A 80 -0.87 -3.39 -6.33
CA LEU A 80 -0.10 -3.29 -5.09
C LEU A 80 -0.32 -4.48 -4.15
N GLU A 81 -1.51 -5.08 -4.17
CA GLU A 81 -1.86 -6.21 -3.30
C GLU A 81 -0.85 -7.38 -3.37
N PRO A 82 -0.54 -7.95 -4.56
CA PRO A 82 0.43 -9.04 -4.66
C PRO A 82 1.87 -8.58 -4.38
N ILE A 83 2.20 -7.31 -4.68
CA ILE A 83 3.54 -6.76 -4.42
C ILE A 83 3.78 -6.66 -2.91
N LEU A 84 2.82 -6.14 -2.16
CA LEU A 84 2.93 -6.00 -0.70
C LEU A 84 2.92 -7.35 0.00
N GLU A 85 2.15 -8.31 -0.51
CA GLU A 85 2.20 -9.69 -0.01
C GLU A 85 3.59 -10.30 -0.23
N ALA A 86 4.13 -10.20 -1.44
CA ALA A 86 5.48 -10.70 -1.76
C ALA A 86 6.56 -10.04 -0.89
N LEU A 87 6.48 -8.72 -0.69
CA LEU A 87 7.39 -8.00 0.20
C LEU A 87 7.27 -8.47 1.65
N SER A 88 6.05 -8.75 2.12
CA SER A 88 5.84 -9.28 3.47
C SER A 88 6.41 -10.68 3.68
N ILE A 89 6.51 -11.49 2.62
CA ILE A 89 7.10 -12.83 2.66
C ILE A 89 8.62 -12.75 2.59
N LEU A 90 9.15 -11.97 1.64
CA LEU A 90 10.60 -11.82 1.43
C LEU A 90 11.28 -11.24 2.67
N LEU A 91 10.68 -10.23 3.30
CA LEU A 91 11.27 -9.58 4.47
C LEU A 91 11.16 -10.41 5.75
N LYS A 92 10.20 -11.35 5.84
CA LYS A 92 10.16 -12.37 6.91
C LYS A 92 11.31 -13.38 6.84
N SER A 93 11.94 -13.52 5.67
CA SER A 93 12.94 -14.56 5.39
C SER A 93 14.40 -14.09 5.55
N ILE A 94 14.61 -12.82 5.90
CA ILE A 94 15.91 -12.16 6.11
C ILE A 94 16.08 -11.82 7.59
#